data_AF-A0A7R7XKY9-F1
#
_entry.id   AF-A0A7R7XKY9-F1
#
_cell.length_a   1.000
_cell.length_b   1.000
_cell.length_c   1.000
_cell.angle_alpha   90.00
_cell.angle_beta   90.00
_cell.angle_gamma   90.00
#
_symmetry.space_group_name_H-M   'P 1'
#
loop_
_entity.id
_entity.type
_entity.pdbx_description
1 polymer ?
#
loop_
_entity_poly.entity_id
_entity_poly.type
_entity_poly.pdbx_seq_one_letter_code
_entity_poly.pdbx_strand_id
1 'polypeptide(L)'
;MEQNGITNVSSQFLETCGITASPESSSNSVWQTDHTSADAQERFASVDSILQSYITGFSSTDDIIGLPPRARVDAILVMSLGIAKQKLLKTCDAQAKPDVKRQLATLFWGHSQFISVPESFSNPCGIRSSALDYVLWYGEAADLETNLVVLRVDEAMGSAVEERYYSAALAAISMIHHNRAKRPIIQDTYGLVTDGLKWTFFHVNKEHEYSSLTLNWLEGDEQAIVHLVDKIMDQAVTVKMKCEKTELARYEWEKIATKWDLPQHKYSEEEEDIYPEETDSDDISPPNTPHLTPYFTKHHREAEWLADLRKGIYDILECVRHGESVDEQLEDLVNTTSEKAEADEEPPSDHGRKHSESVAVTDIDPSRVMNMFDLRHQPKPTNNWRLEPWEVRNVSSRLETTLEQIKLVYGDAYVNQAASRLMVDAIFLDVLTSIKSSSSRKALRMALAINISYKLPTRDWGSVVEKLVEGRMDYTLRYGNPKEAETNLVVVEPSHRCYFSAARYQAISYMALIQHARNKAGRAKTPIYGVTTDIMDWDFIRMDASGNFCWGENQGSQIISLLHKIISEALTLPTASHEKMAEEVADSDGSGTTV
;
A
#
# COMPACT_ATOMS: atom_id res chain seq x y z
N MET A 1 -22.52 22.24 14.20
CA MET A 1 -22.80 22.41 12.76
C MET A 1 -21.55 21.94 12.05
N GLU A 2 -21.55 20.71 11.55
CA GLU A 2 -20.58 20.20 10.58
C GLU A 2 -21.26 18.98 9.95
N GLN A 3 -21.87 19.20 8.78
CA GLN A 3 -22.42 18.15 7.94
C GLN A 3 -21.26 17.59 7.11
N ASN A 4 -20.69 16.47 7.54
CA ASN A 4 -19.90 15.64 6.64
C ASN A 4 -20.86 14.97 5.66
N GLY A 5 -20.90 15.51 4.45
CA GLY A 5 -21.69 15.01 3.33
C GLY A 5 -21.22 13.63 2.91
N ILE A 6 -21.82 12.59 3.48
CA ILE A 6 -21.96 11.30 2.82
C ILE A 6 -22.98 11.54 1.72
N THR A 7 -22.51 11.84 0.50
CA THR A 7 -23.37 11.83 -0.69
C THR A 7 -23.86 10.41 -0.88
N ASN A 8 -25.04 10.15 -0.33
CA ASN A 8 -25.93 9.10 -0.79
C ASN A 8 -25.92 9.20 -2.32
N VAL A 9 -25.52 8.14 -3.03
CA VAL A 9 -25.60 8.13 -4.49
C VAL A 9 -27.08 8.14 -4.78
N SER A 10 -27.62 9.34 -4.92
CA SER A 10 -29.05 9.55 -5.01
C SER A 10 -29.52 8.86 -6.27
N SER A 11 -30.76 8.38 -6.27
CA SER A 11 -31.46 7.95 -7.48
C SER A 11 -31.24 8.93 -8.65
N GLN A 12 -31.07 10.22 -8.35
CA GLN A 12 -30.73 11.29 -9.28
C GLN A 12 -29.39 11.08 -10.02
N PHE A 13 -28.35 10.52 -9.40
CA PHE A 13 -27.08 10.24 -10.08
C PHE A 13 -27.23 9.09 -11.08
N LEU A 14 -27.90 8.01 -10.69
CA LEU A 14 -28.20 6.89 -11.59
C LEU A 14 -29.09 7.35 -12.74
N GLU A 15 -30.12 8.16 -12.45
CA GLU A 15 -30.98 8.79 -13.44
C GLU A 15 -30.19 9.69 -14.40
N THR A 16 -29.22 10.46 -13.89
CA THR A 16 -28.32 11.29 -14.71
C THR A 16 -27.44 10.43 -15.63
N CYS A 17 -27.03 9.25 -15.17
CA CYS A 17 -26.30 8.28 -15.97
C CYS A 17 -27.20 7.44 -16.90
N GLY A 18 -28.53 7.63 -16.82
CA GLY A 18 -29.52 6.85 -17.56
C GLY A 18 -29.68 5.41 -17.07
N ILE A 19 -29.21 5.10 -15.85
CA ILE A 19 -29.16 3.74 -15.32
C ILE A 19 -30.40 3.45 -14.46
N THR A 20 -31.02 2.30 -14.71
CA THR A 20 -32.23 1.83 -14.02
C THR A 20 -32.02 0.43 -13.44
N ALA A 21 -32.82 0.03 -12.46
CA ALA A 21 -32.76 -1.34 -11.94
C ALA A 21 -33.34 -2.34 -12.96
N SER A 22 -32.66 -3.44 -13.20
CA SER A 22 -33.12 -4.50 -14.10
C SER A 22 -34.30 -5.26 -13.49
N PRO A 23 -35.30 -5.68 -14.29
CA PRO A 23 -36.38 -6.54 -13.79
C PRO A 23 -35.84 -7.89 -13.29
N GLU A 24 -36.47 -8.45 -12.25
CA GLU A 24 -35.98 -9.67 -11.58
C GLU A 24 -35.79 -10.89 -12.51
N SER A 25 -36.51 -10.94 -13.64
CA SER A 25 -36.42 -12.03 -14.60
C SER A 25 -35.16 -11.97 -15.48
N SER A 26 -34.66 -10.79 -15.82
CA SER A 26 -33.41 -10.61 -16.58
C SER A 26 -32.18 -10.72 -15.69
N SER A 27 -32.27 -10.26 -14.43
CA SER A 27 -31.17 -10.29 -13.46
C SER A 27 -30.67 -11.71 -13.21
N ASN A 28 -31.54 -12.71 -13.19
CA ASN A 28 -31.12 -14.08 -12.86
C ASN A 28 -30.23 -14.75 -13.92
N SER A 29 -30.31 -14.31 -15.18
CA SER A 29 -29.56 -14.97 -16.27
C SER A 29 -28.05 -14.66 -16.24
N VAL A 30 -27.67 -13.43 -15.89
CA VAL A 30 -26.24 -13.03 -15.86
C VAL A 30 -25.49 -13.69 -14.70
N TRP A 31 -26.19 -14.02 -13.61
CA TRP A 31 -25.63 -14.62 -12.41
C TRP A 31 -25.61 -16.15 -12.41
N GLN A 32 -26.20 -16.80 -13.42
CA GLN A 32 -26.12 -18.26 -13.55
C GLN A 32 -24.71 -18.71 -13.93
N THR A 33 -24.20 -19.68 -13.17
CA THR A 33 -22.92 -20.37 -13.39
C THR A 33 -23.12 -21.88 -13.34
N ASP A 34 -22.47 -22.60 -14.26
CA ASP A 34 -22.37 -24.06 -14.19
C ASP A 34 -21.15 -24.46 -13.36
N HIS A 35 -21.37 -24.56 -12.06
CA HIS A 35 -20.36 -24.95 -11.09
C HIS A 35 -20.05 -26.46 -11.10
N THR A 36 -20.80 -27.25 -11.88
CA THR A 36 -20.62 -28.70 -11.93
C THR A 36 -19.64 -29.15 -13.01
N SER A 37 -19.23 -28.25 -13.91
CA SER A 37 -18.28 -28.58 -14.96
C SER A 37 -16.88 -28.91 -14.40
N ALA A 38 -16.17 -29.83 -15.06
CA ALA A 38 -14.82 -30.22 -14.64
C ALA A 38 -13.82 -29.05 -14.66
N ASP A 39 -13.96 -28.14 -15.63
CA ASP A 39 -13.17 -26.90 -15.72
C ASP A 39 -13.41 -26.04 -14.47
N ALA A 40 -14.67 -25.83 -14.08
CA ALA A 40 -15.03 -25.05 -12.90
C ALA A 40 -14.46 -25.65 -11.60
N GLN A 41 -14.45 -26.98 -11.47
CA GLN A 41 -13.83 -27.66 -10.32
C GLN A 41 -12.31 -27.51 -10.29
N GLU A 42 -11.63 -27.62 -11.43
CA GLU A 42 -10.17 -27.44 -11.54
C GLU A 42 -9.74 -26.01 -11.18
N ARG A 43 -10.51 -25.02 -11.65
CA ARG A 43 -10.26 -23.61 -11.33
C ARG A 43 -10.42 -23.32 -9.85
N PHE A 44 -11.52 -23.80 -9.25
CA PHE A 44 -11.72 -23.68 -7.81
C PHE A 44 -10.60 -24.34 -7.01
N ALA A 45 -10.19 -25.56 -7.37
CA ALA A 45 -9.08 -26.26 -6.69
C ALA A 45 -7.76 -25.48 -6.78
N SER A 46 -7.52 -24.80 -7.91
CA SER A 46 -6.33 -23.96 -8.09
C SER A 46 -6.34 -22.72 -7.18
N VAL A 47 -7.48 -22.04 -7.08
CA VAL A 47 -7.66 -20.89 -6.19
C VAL A 47 -7.59 -21.32 -4.72
N ASP A 48 -8.28 -22.40 -4.34
CA ASP A 48 -8.25 -22.94 -2.99
C ASP A 48 -6.84 -23.33 -2.57
N SER A 49 -6.07 -24.02 -3.41
CA SER A 49 -4.67 -24.38 -3.12
C SER A 49 -3.80 -23.17 -2.73
N ILE A 50 -4.02 -22.03 -3.37
CA ILE A 50 -3.30 -20.79 -3.06
C ILE A 50 -3.82 -20.16 -1.78
N LEU A 51 -5.14 -20.08 -1.60
CA LEU A 51 -5.72 -19.62 -0.34
C LEU A 51 -5.22 -20.45 0.84
N GLN A 52 -5.14 -21.78 0.72
CA GLN A 52 -4.55 -22.65 1.76
C GLN A 52 -3.08 -22.32 2.05
N SER A 53 -2.33 -21.86 1.03
CA SER A 53 -0.94 -21.43 1.22
C SER A 53 -0.87 -20.12 1.97
N TYR A 54 -1.72 -19.15 1.62
CA TYR A 54 -1.90 -17.92 2.37
C TYR A 54 -2.32 -18.20 3.82
N ILE A 55 -3.29 -19.09 4.04
CA ILE A 55 -3.72 -19.49 5.39
C ILE A 55 -2.54 -20.06 6.16
N THR A 56 -1.82 -21.02 5.57
CA THR A 56 -0.67 -21.66 6.20
C THR A 56 0.45 -20.67 6.50
N GLY A 57 0.71 -19.69 5.64
CA GLY A 57 1.81 -18.74 5.80
C GLY A 57 1.48 -17.52 6.67
N PHE A 58 0.32 -16.91 6.44
CA PHE A 58 -0.05 -15.58 6.92
C PHE A 58 -1.25 -15.55 7.88
N SER A 59 -2.04 -16.63 7.99
CA SER A 59 -3.15 -16.64 8.94
C SER A 59 -2.65 -16.80 10.38
N SER A 60 -3.30 -16.07 11.29
CA SER A 60 -3.06 -16.20 12.73
C SER A 60 -3.88 -17.32 13.38
N THR A 61 -4.92 -17.81 12.70
CA THR A 61 -5.88 -18.78 13.21
C THR A 61 -5.89 -20.09 12.42
N ASP A 62 -5.00 -20.23 11.43
CA ASP A 62 -5.03 -21.31 10.43
C ASP A 62 -6.40 -21.40 9.72
N ASP A 63 -7.08 -20.26 9.59
CA ASP A 63 -8.40 -20.11 8.95
C ASP A 63 -8.41 -18.89 8.02
N ILE A 64 -9.25 -18.92 6.98
CA ILE A 64 -9.45 -17.85 6.00
C ILE A 64 -9.90 -16.54 6.66
N ILE A 65 -10.66 -16.62 7.77
CA ILE A 65 -11.09 -15.44 8.55
C ILE A 65 -9.87 -14.69 9.09
N GLY A 66 -8.81 -15.41 9.47
CA GLY A 66 -7.57 -14.85 10.00
C GLY A 66 -6.67 -14.18 8.95
N LEU A 67 -7.01 -14.29 7.66
CA LEU A 67 -6.34 -13.52 6.60
C LEU A 67 -6.87 -12.10 6.54
N PRO A 68 -6.06 -11.11 6.14
CA PRO A 68 -6.57 -9.80 5.81
C PRO A 68 -7.42 -9.86 4.53
N PRO A 69 -8.46 -9.01 4.40
CA PRO A 69 -9.29 -8.90 3.19
C PRO A 69 -8.48 -8.86 1.90
N ARG A 70 -7.42 -8.05 1.89
CA ARG A 70 -6.52 -7.91 0.75
C ARG A 70 -5.95 -9.25 0.26
N ALA A 71 -5.41 -10.09 1.14
CA ALA A 71 -4.82 -11.36 0.74
C ALA A 71 -5.84 -12.31 0.11
N ARG A 72 -7.07 -12.35 0.65
CA ARG A 72 -8.17 -13.16 0.09
C ARG A 72 -8.55 -12.69 -1.30
N VAL A 73 -8.76 -11.38 -1.45
CA VAL A 73 -9.19 -10.76 -2.72
C VAL A 73 -8.09 -10.90 -3.78
N ASP A 74 -6.84 -10.60 -3.42
CA ASP A 74 -5.68 -10.74 -4.30
C ASP A 74 -5.55 -12.18 -4.81
N ALA A 75 -5.61 -13.18 -3.92
CA ALA A 75 -5.52 -14.59 -4.28
C ALA A 75 -6.63 -15.03 -5.26
N ILE A 76 -7.87 -14.57 -5.08
CA ILE A 76 -8.98 -14.96 -5.95
C ILE A 76 -8.90 -14.23 -7.30
N LEU A 77 -8.77 -12.90 -7.31
CA LEU A 77 -8.84 -12.10 -8.53
C LEU A 77 -7.64 -12.32 -9.46
N VAL A 78 -6.44 -12.33 -8.92
CA VAL A 78 -5.19 -12.46 -9.70
C VAL A 78 -5.13 -13.84 -10.33
N MET A 79 -5.44 -14.88 -9.55
CA MET A 79 -5.37 -16.26 -10.04
C MET A 79 -6.42 -16.56 -11.09
N SER A 80 -7.65 -16.08 -10.89
CA SER A 80 -8.72 -16.25 -11.88
C SER A 80 -8.33 -15.62 -13.23
N LEU A 81 -7.73 -14.42 -13.22
CA LEU A 81 -7.23 -13.81 -14.46
C LEU A 81 -6.08 -14.60 -15.08
N GLY A 82 -5.16 -15.10 -14.26
CA GLY A 82 -4.04 -15.92 -14.71
C GLY A 82 -4.51 -17.20 -15.41
N ILE A 83 -5.48 -17.88 -14.80
CA ILE A 83 -6.13 -19.09 -15.35
C ILE A 83 -6.83 -18.78 -16.68
N ALA A 84 -7.61 -17.71 -16.75
CA ALA A 84 -8.29 -17.30 -17.98
C ALA A 84 -7.30 -17.03 -19.13
N LYS A 85 -6.21 -16.30 -18.85
CA LYS A 85 -5.12 -16.05 -19.81
C LYS A 85 -4.43 -17.34 -20.25
N GLN A 86 -4.12 -18.23 -19.32
CA GLN A 86 -3.47 -19.51 -19.62
C GLN A 86 -4.37 -20.41 -20.48
N LYS A 87 -5.66 -20.46 -20.20
CA LYS A 87 -6.63 -21.22 -20.98
C LYS A 87 -6.62 -20.80 -22.45
N LEU A 88 -6.66 -19.49 -22.73
CA LEU A 88 -6.54 -18.98 -24.09
C LEU A 88 -5.18 -19.35 -24.73
N LEU A 89 -4.07 -19.15 -24.01
CA LEU A 89 -2.74 -19.48 -24.54
C LEU A 89 -2.51 -20.97 -24.81
N LYS A 90 -3.28 -21.86 -24.16
CA LYS A 90 -3.26 -23.31 -24.40
C LYS A 90 -4.06 -23.70 -25.64
N THR A 91 -5.10 -22.94 -25.99
CA THR A 91 -5.95 -23.22 -27.18
C THR A 91 -5.45 -22.57 -28.45
N CYS A 92 -4.55 -21.57 -28.36
CA CYS A 92 -3.96 -20.91 -29.53
C CYS A 92 -2.92 -21.77 -30.25
N ASP A 93 -2.92 -21.66 -31.58
CA ASP A 93 -1.88 -22.23 -32.45
C ASP A 93 -0.49 -21.69 -32.09
N ALA A 94 0.54 -22.52 -32.25
CA ALA A 94 1.92 -22.15 -31.94
C ALA A 94 2.39 -20.88 -32.68
N GLN A 95 1.87 -20.63 -33.89
CA GLN A 95 2.18 -19.44 -34.68
C GLN A 95 1.49 -18.16 -34.16
N ALA A 96 0.26 -18.27 -33.64
CA ALA A 96 -0.51 -17.13 -33.13
C ALA A 96 -0.18 -16.79 -31.66
N LYS A 97 0.39 -17.76 -30.93
CA LYS A 97 0.67 -17.63 -29.50
C LYS A 97 1.52 -16.41 -29.11
N PRO A 98 2.57 -15.99 -29.85
CA PRO A 98 3.34 -14.79 -29.51
C PRO A 98 2.50 -13.51 -29.57
N ASP A 99 1.63 -13.38 -30.57
CA ASP A 99 0.78 -12.20 -30.74
C ASP A 99 -0.33 -12.15 -29.70
N VAL A 100 -0.96 -13.30 -29.41
CA VAL A 100 -1.96 -13.41 -28.33
C VAL A 100 -1.32 -13.09 -26.97
N LYS A 101 -0.10 -13.57 -26.71
CA LYS A 101 0.64 -13.25 -25.48
C LYS A 101 0.91 -11.76 -25.37
N ARG A 102 1.28 -11.08 -26.47
CA ARG A 102 1.49 -9.63 -26.50
C ARG A 102 0.20 -8.86 -26.23
N GLN A 103 -0.91 -9.26 -26.84
CA GLN A 103 -2.21 -8.64 -26.56
C GLN A 103 -2.63 -8.83 -25.10
N LEU A 104 -2.48 -10.03 -24.55
CA LEU A 104 -2.81 -10.32 -23.15
C LEU A 104 -1.91 -9.57 -22.14
N ALA A 105 -0.71 -9.15 -22.54
CA ALA A 105 0.19 -8.40 -21.67
C ALA A 105 -0.36 -7.02 -21.30
N THR A 106 -1.34 -6.50 -22.04
CA THR A 106 -2.02 -5.22 -21.78
C THR A 106 -3.42 -5.40 -21.17
N LEU A 107 -3.81 -6.63 -20.81
CA LEU A 107 -4.96 -6.90 -19.95
C LEU A 107 -4.44 -7.12 -18.52
N PHE A 108 -4.61 -6.16 -17.61
CA PHE A 108 -4.00 -6.26 -16.28
C PHE A 108 -4.81 -5.54 -15.21
N TRP A 109 -4.48 -5.83 -13.95
CA TRP A 109 -5.03 -5.16 -12.80
C TRP A 109 -4.29 -3.86 -12.48
N GLY A 110 -4.94 -2.72 -12.68
CA GLY A 110 -4.54 -1.45 -12.09
C GLY A 110 -4.95 -1.40 -10.63
N HIS A 111 -4.07 -0.94 -9.75
CA HIS A 111 -4.33 -0.89 -8.30
C HIS A 111 -4.42 0.54 -7.82
N SER A 112 -5.27 0.77 -6.82
CA SER A 112 -5.41 2.07 -6.16
C SER A 112 -5.53 3.20 -7.20
N GLN A 113 -6.58 3.09 -8.01
CA GLN A 113 -6.85 3.91 -9.17
C GLN A 113 -7.85 5.01 -8.85
N PHE A 114 -7.77 6.11 -9.59
CA PHE A 114 -8.85 7.07 -9.70
C PHE A 114 -9.39 7.05 -11.12
N ILE A 115 -10.68 6.79 -11.25
CA ILE A 115 -11.39 7.04 -12.50
C ILE A 115 -12.06 8.40 -12.41
N SER A 116 -12.10 9.12 -13.52
CA SER A 116 -12.79 10.40 -13.63
C SER A 116 -13.45 10.51 -15.00
N VAL A 117 -14.56 11.22 -15.08
CA VAL A 117 -15.20 11.54 -16.36
C VAL A 117 -14.68 12.89 -16.86
N PRO A 118 -14.31 13.04 -18.15
CA PRO A 118 -13.77 14.29 -18.67
C PRO A 118 -14.78 15.45 -18.65
N GLU A 119 -16.04 15.15 -18.93
CA GLU A 119 -17.14 16.10 -18.86
C GLU A 119 -17.81 15.99 -17.50
N SER A 120 -17.85 17.09 -16.75
CA SER A 120 -18.65 17.17 -15.53
C SER A 120 -20.10 16.90 -15.88
N PHE A 121 -20.72 15.91 -15.23
CA PHE A 121 -22.17 15.70 -15.31
C PHE A 121 -22.86 17.04 -15.07
N SER A 122 -23.76 17.43 -15.98
CA SER A 122 -24.38 18.76 -16.04
C SER A 122 -25.39 19.04 -14.91
N ASN A 123 -25.24 18.43 -13.72
CA ASN A 123 -26.18 18.49 -12.60
C ASN A 123 -25.49 18.20 -11.22
N PRO A 124 -26.16 18.41 -10.05
CA PRO A 124 -25.55 18.91 -8.82
C PRO A 124 -24.84 17.85 -7.96
N CYS A 125 -24.63 16.64 -8.48
CA CYS A 125 -24.15 15.51 -7.69
C CYS A 125 -22.72 15.70 -7.17
N GLY A 126 -21.92 16.57 -7.80
CA GLY A 126 -20.54 16.86 -7.40
C GLY A 126 -19.54 15.70 -7.60
N ILE A 127 -20.00 14.51 -7.96
CA ILE A 127 -19.15 13.33 -8.19
C ILE A 127 -18.37 13.52 -9.49
N ARG A 128 -17.05 13.70 -9.38
CA ARG A 128 -16.13 13.84 -10.53
C ARG A 128 -15.19 12.68 -10.70
N SER A 129 -14.90 12.00 -9.61
CA SER A 129 -13.95 10.91 -9.55
C SER A 129 -14.39 9.84 -8.57
N SER A 130 -13.99 8.60 -8.84
CA SER A 130 -14.13 7.50 -7.90
C SER A 130 -12.78 6.85 -7.65
N ALA A 131 -12.48 6.61 -6.38
CA ALA A 131 -11.30 5.88 -5.94
C ALA A 131 -11.64 4.38 -5.95
N LEU A 132 -10.78 3.57 -6.55
CA LEU A 132 -11.00 2.14 -6.75
C LEU A 132 -9.76 1.36 -6.29
N ASP A 133 -9.97 0.24 -5.61
CA ASP A 133 -8.87 -0.62 -5.17
C ASP A 133 -8.28 -1.39 -6.35
N TYR A 134 -9.14 -1.91 -7.24
CA TYR A 134 -8.72 -2.64 -8.43
C TYR A 134 -9.54 -2.22 -9.66
N VAL A 135 -8.87 -2.12 -10.81
CA VAL A 135 -9.49 -1.90 -12.11
C VAL A 135 -8.88 -2.86 -13.13
N LEU A 136 -9.72 -3.63 -13.81
CA LEU A 136 -9.28 -4.57 -14.85
C LEU A 136 -9.24 -3.88 -16.21
N TRP A 137 -8.09 -3.30 -16.54
CA TRP A 137 -7.86 -2.61 -17.80
C TRP A 137 -7.71 -3.61 -18.94
N TYR A 138 -8.49 -3.44 -20.01
CA TYR A 138 -8.27 -4.14 -21.29
C TYR A 138 -7.80 -3.19 -22.40
N GLY A 139 -7.88 -1.87 -22.17
CA GLY A 139 -7.48 -0.86 -23.13
C GLY A 139 -7.06 0.46 -22.47
N GLU A 140 -7.33 1.58 -23.12
CA GLU A 140 -6.89 2.90 -22.68
C GLU A 140 -7.60 3.37 -21.40
N ALA A 141 -6.82 3.75 -20.38
CA ALA A 141 -7.38 4.23 -19.11
C ALA A 141 -8.11 5.58 -19.23
N ALA A 142 -7.64 6.46 -20.12
CA ALA A 142 -8.30 7.75 -20.40
C ALA A 142 -9.71 7.58 -20.97
N ASP A 143 -9.92 6.45 -21.67
CA ASP A 143 -11.16 6.06 -22.31
C ASP A 143 -12.03 5.14 -21.44
N LEU A 144 -11.59 4.89 -20.19
CA LEU A 144 -12.24 3.97 -19.26
C LEU A 144 -12.49 2.58 -19.86
N GLU A 145 -11.54 2.07 -20.65
CA GLU A 145 -11.59 0.74 -21.27
C GLU A 145 -11.27 -0.35 -20.23
N THR A 146 -12.23 -0.56 -19.33
CA THR A 146 -12.22 -1.55 -18.26
C THR A 146 -13.49 -2.39 -18.26
N ASN A 147 -13.37 -3.66 -17.87
CA ASN A 147 -14.51 -4.57 -17.78
C ASN A 147 -15.04 -4.67 -16.34
N LEU A 148 -14.16 -4.55 -15.35
CA LEU A 148 -14.45 -4.78 -13.95
C LEU A 148 -13.73 -3.75 -13.07
N VAL A 149 -14.47 -3.22 -12.10
CA VAL A 149 -13.92 -2.43 -10.99
C VAL A 149 -14.21 -3.11 -9.67
N VAL A 150 -13.29 -2.98 -8.72
CA VAL A 150 -13.40 -3.60 -7.40
C VAL A 150 -13.14 -2.57 -6.31
N LEU A 151 -14.04 -2.53 -5.34
CA LEU A 151 -13.89 -1.85 -4.07
C LEU A 151 -13.68 -2.90 -2.98
N ARG A 152 -12.49 -2.87 -2.36
CA ARG A 152 -12.15 -3.74 -1.26
C ARG A 152 -12.55 -3.06 0.04
N VAL A 153 -13.20 -3.82 0.92
CA VAL A 153 -13.54 -3.36 2.27
C VAL A 153 -12.54 -3.99 3.25
N ASP A 154 -11.76 -3.14 3.94
CA ASP A 154 -10.77 -3.60 4.92
C ASP A 154 -11.40 -3.87 6.32
N GLU A 155 -12.65 -3.46 6.52
CA GLU A 155 -13.46 -3.72 7.71
C GLU A 155 -14.53 -4.79 7.46
N ALA A 156 -15.12 -5.33 8.53
CA ALA A 156 -16.20 -6.30 8.39
C ALA A 156 -17.42 -5.66 7.72
N MET A 157 -17.93 -6.29 6.66
CA MET A 157 -19.09 -5.78 5.92
C MET A 157 -20.39 -5.96 6.72
N GLY A 158 -20.78 -4.91 7.45
CA GLY A 158 -22.12 -4.75 8.01
C GLY A 158 -23.02 -3.86 7.13
N SER A 159 -24.31 -3.75 7.46
CA SER A 159 -25.31 -3.06 6.63
C SER A 159 -24.96 -1.61 6.25
N ALA A 160 -24.45 -0.82 7.20
CA ALA A 160 -24.07 0.57 6.94
C ALA A 160 -22.83 0.70 6.03
N VAL A 161 -21.87 -0.21 6.19
CA VAL A 161 -20.67 -0.27 5.35
C VAL A 161 -21.07 -0.69 3.94
N GLU A 162 -21.92 -1.71 3.82
CA GLU A 162 -22.47 -2.18 2.55
C GLU A 162 -23.17 -1.07 1.77
N GLU A 163 -24.07 -0.32 2.38
CA GLU A 163 -24.80 0.76 1.70
C GLU A 163 -23.84 1.82 1.11
N ARG A 164 -22.79 2.18 1.87
CA ARG A 164 -21.78 3.14 1.44
C ARG A 164 -20.97 2.63 0.25
N TYR A 165 -20.44 1.41 0.33
CA TYR A 165 -19.59 0.85 -0.73
C TYR A 165 -20.41 0.43 -1.95
N TYR A 166 -21.65 -0.02 -1.76
CA TYR A 166 -22.60 -0.30 -2.84
C TYR A 166 -22.85 0.96 -3.66
N SER A 167 -23.20 2.06 -3.00
CA SER A 167 -23.36 3.37 -3.63
C SER A 167 -22.12 3.76 -4.43
N ALA A 168 -20.93 3.66 -3.84
CA ALA A 168 -19.67 3.99 -4.50
C ALA A 168 -19.37 3.10 -5.74
N ALA A 169 -19.64 1.79 -5.65
CA ALA A 169 -19.47 0.87 -6.76
C ALA A 169 -20.42 1.19 -7.90
N LEU A 170 -21.71 1.40 -7.60
CA LEU A 170 -22.71 1.80 -8.57
C LEU A 170 -22.34 3.13 -9.24
N ALA A 171 -21.84 4.10 -8.48
CA ALA A 171 -21.36 5.35 -9.06
C ALA A 171 -20.21 5.13 -10.04
N ALA A 172 -19.21 4.33 -9.66
CA ALA A 172 -18.06 4.03 -10.50
C ALA A 172 -18.44 3.32 -11.81
N ILE A 173 -19.24 2.25 -11.74
CA ILE A 173 -19.68 1.52 -12.94
C ILE A 173 -20.57 2.39 -13.82
N SER A 174 -21.37 3.27 -13.23
CA SER A 174 -22.22 4.22 -13.96
C SER A 174 -21.40 5.25 -14.73
N MET A 175 -20.32 5.77 -14.12
CA MET A 175 -19.38 6.68 -14.79
C MET A 175 -18.71 6.01 -15.99
N ILE A 176 -18.23 4.78 -15.82
CA ILE A 176 -17.60 3.98 -16.89
C ILE A 176 -18.60 3.73 -18.01
N HIS A 177 -19.80 3.28 -17.66
CA HIS A 177 -20.83 2.94 -18.63
C HIS A 177 -21.31 4.19 -19.40
N HIS A 178 -21.52 5.32 -18.72
CA HIS A 178 -21.88 6.59 -19.35
C HIS A 178 -20.81 7.06 -20.35
N ASN A 179 -19.53 6.99 -19.97
CA ASN A 179 -18.42 7.35 -20.86
C ASN A 179 -18.38 6.44 -22.11
N ARG A 180 -18.67 5.15 -21.92
CA ARG A 180 -18.66 4.14 -22.98
C ARG A 180 -19.92 4.10 -23.84
N ALA A 181 -21.03 4.74 -23.45
CA ALA A 181 -22.29 4.73 -24.20
C ALA A 181 -22.15 5.23 -25.66
N LYS A 182 -21.11 6.04 -25.94
CA LYS A 182 -20.78 6.52 -27.29
C LYS A 182 -19.98 5.52 -28.13
N ARG A 183 -19.64 4.33 -27.60
CA ARG A 183 -18.79 3.31 -28.25
C ARG A 183 -19.56 2.01 -28.50
N PRO A 184 -19.46 1.41 -29.70
CA PRO A 184 -20.29 0.27 -30.10
C PRO A 184 -19.79 -1.11 -29.63
N ILE A 185 -18.55 -1.23 -29.13
CA ILE A 185 -17.89 -2.55 -29.07
C ILE A 185 -18.36 -3.37 -27.86
N ILE A 186 -18.40 -2.81 -26.64
CA ILE A 186 -18.88 -3.49 -25.43
C ILE A 186 -19.51 -2.47 -24.49
N GLN A 187 -20.71 -2.75 -23.97
CA GLN A 187 -21.39 -1.89 -23.00
C GLN A 187 -21.52 -2.53 -21.60
N ASP A 188 -21.35 -3.85 -21.49
CA ASP A 188 -21.37 -4.53 -20.19
C ASP A 188 -20.21 -4.05 -19.30
N THR A 189 -20.54 -3.74 -18.05
CA THR A 189 -19.61 -3.28 -17.03
C THR A 189 -19.91 -3.96 -15.71
N TYR A 190 -18.90 -4.57 -15.10
CA TYR A 190 -19.01 -5.23 -13.81
C TYR A 190 -18.45 -4.36 -12.70
N GLY A 191 -19.08 -4.46 -11.53
CA GLY A 191 -18.56 -3.92 -10.27
C GLY A 191 -18.51 -5.02 -9.22
N LEU A 192 -17.60 -4.89 -8.27
CA LEU A 192 -17.48 -5.82 -7.15
C LEU A 192 -17.18 -5.04 -5.87
N VAL A 193 -17.91 -5.34 -4.80
CA VAL A 193 -17.59 -4.90 -3.44
C VAL A 193 -17.33 -6.14 -2.59
N THR A 194 -16.20 -6.19 -1.91
CA THR A 194 -15.85 -7.37 -1.11
C THR A 194 -14.81 -7.12 -0.01
N ASP A 195 -14.93 -7.84 1.11
CA ASP A 195 -13.89 -8.00 2.13
C ASP A 195 -13.14 -9.35 2.00
N GLY A 196 -13.36 -10.06 0.89
CA GLY A 196 -12.87 -11.40 0.61
C GLY A 196 -13.69 -12.53 1.24
N LEU A 197 -14.65 -12.25 2.12
CA LEU A 197 -15.61 -13.23 2.65
C LEU A 197 -17.01 -12.99 2.09
N LYS A 198 -17.50 -11.76 2.12
CA LYS A 198 -18.75 -11.34 1.47
C LYS A 198 -18.45 -10.70 0.13
N TRP A 199 -19.20 -11.09 -0.91
CA TRP A 199 -18.97 -10.66 -2.28
C TRP A 199 -20.27 -10.14 -2.87
N THR A 200 -20.34 -8.84 -3.15
CA THR A 200 -21.48 -8.24 -3.85
C THR A 200 -21.07 -7.84 -5.26
N PHE A 201 -21.60 -8.57 -6.23
CA PHE A 201 -21.41 -8.36 -7.65
C PHE A 201 -22.44 -7.38 -8.19
N PHE A 202 -22.01 -6.53 -9.12
CA PHE A 202 -22.84 -5.61 -9.89
C PHE A 202 -22.60 -5.83 -11.38
N HIS A 203 -23.66 -5.66 -12.16
CA HIS A 203 -23.58 -5.71 -13.60
C HIS A 203 -24.51 -4.67 -14.19
N VAL A 204 -23.98 -3.77 -15.01
CA VAL A 204 -24.75 -2.85 -15.87
C VAL A 204 -24.68 -3.37 -17.30
N ASN A 205 -25.83 -3.71 -17.87
CA ASN A 205 -25.94 -4.22 -19.24
C ASN A 205 -25.99 -3.09 -20.28
N LYS A 206 -26.02 -3.47 -21.55
CA LYS A 206 -26.18 -2.55 -22.70
C LYS A 206 -27.51 -1.77 -22.74
N GLU A 207 -28.53 -2.25 -22.05
CA GLU A 207 -29.82 -1.56 -21.89
C GLU A 207 -29.81 -0.50 -20.77
N HIS A 208 -28.64 -0.20 -20.18
CA HIS A 208 -28.48 0.67 -19.02
C HIS A 208 -29.19 0.16 -17.75
N GLU A 209 -29.44 -1.14 -17.67
CA GLU A 209 -30.04 -1.75 -16.48
C GLU A 209 -28.96 -2.36 -15.59
N TYR A 210 -29.02 -2.08 -14.29
CA TYR A 210 -28.14 -2.69 -13.31
C TYR A 210 -28.82 -3.86 -12.58
N SER A 211 -28.03 -4.86 -12.22
CA SER A 211 -28.42 -5.96 -11.34
C SER A 211 -27.32 -6.24 -10.33
N SER A 212 -27.66 -6.90 -9.23
CA SER A 212 -26.71 -7.25 -8.17
C SER A 212 -26.92 -8.67 -7.64
N LEU A 213 -25.84 -9.30 -7.17
CA LEU A 213 -25.87 -10.58 -6.46
C LEU A 213 -24.92 -10.50 -5.26
N THR A 214 -25.39 -10.94 -4.08
CA THR A 214 -24.54 -11.06 -2.89
C THR A 214 -24.35 -12.53 -2.54
N LEU A 215 -23.10 -12.93 -2.32
CA LEU A 215 -22.68 -14.26 -1.91
C LEU A 215 -21.80 -14.18 -0.67
N ASN A 216 -21.79 -15.24 0.14
CA ASN A 216 -20.98 -15.32 1.35
C ASN A 216 -20.14 -16.61 1.38
N TRP A 217 -18.82 -16.44 1.38
CA TRP A 217 -17.84 -17.53 1.45
C TRP A 217 -18.09 -18.46 2.63
N LEU A 218 -18.52 -17.93 3.78
CA LEU A 218 -18.75 -18.73 4.99
C LEU A 218 -20.11 -19.46 4.98
N GLU A 219 -20.98 -19.18 4.01
CA GLU A 219 -22.31 -19.78 3.89
C GLU A 219 -22.36 -20.88 2.80
N GLY A 220 -21.20 -21.31 2.28
CA GLY A 220 -21.11 -22.36 1.26
C GLY A 220 -21.09 -21.85 -0.18
N ASP A 221 -20.96 -20.53 -0.39
CA ASP A 221 -20.95 -19.93 -1.73
C ASP A 221 -19.54 -19.86 -2.35
N GLU A 222 -18.50 -20.46 -1.75
CA GLU A 222 -17.11 -20.30 -2.19
C GLU A 222 -16.88 -20.69 -3.65
N GLN A 223 -17.53 -21.77 -4.11
CA GLN A 223 -17.45 -22.19 -5.51
C GLN A 223 -18.16 -21.21 -6.45
N ALA A 224 -19.36 -20.76 -6.07
CA ALA A 224 -20.15 -19.82 -6.86
C ALA A 224 -19.42 -18.47 -7.02
N ILE A 225 -18.76 -18.00 -5.96
CA ILE A 225 -17.91 -16.81 -5.97
C ILE A 225 -16.78 -16.96 -6.99
N VAL A 226 -15.98 -18.02 -6.87
CA VAL A 226 -14.84 -18.25 -7.78
C VAL A 226 -15.31 -18.38 -9.23
N HIS A 227 -16.41 -19.10 -9.48
CA HIS A 227 -16.93 -19.28 -10.83
C HIS A 227 -17.49 -18.00 -11.45
N LEU A 228 -18.09 -17.12 -10.67
CA LEU A 228 -18.52 -15.81 -11.15
C LEU A 228 -17.33 -14.92 -11.50
N VAL A 229 -16.29 -14.90 -10.66
CA VAL A 229 -15.04 -14.18 -10.94
C VAL A 229 -14.43 -14.71 -12.23
N ASP A 230 -14.28 -16.03 -12.36
CA ASP A 230 -13.77 -16.73 -13.54
C ASP A 230 -14.55 -16.39 -14.81
N LYS A 231 -15.88 -16.38 -14.74
CA LYS A 231 -16.76 -15.98 -15.86
C LYS A 231 -16.47 -14.56 -16.32
N ILE A 232 -16.30 -13.63 -15.37
CA ILE A 232 -15.94 -12.23 -15.68
C ILE A 232 -14.53 -12.15 -16.29
N MET A 233 -13.57 -12.92 -15.78
CA MET A 233 -12.20 -12.95 -16.34
C MET A 233 -12.16 -13.50 -17.77
N ASP A 234 -12.89 -14.58 -18.05
CA ASP A 234 -13.00 -15.14 -19.41
C ASP A 234 -13.66 -14.13 -20.38
N GLN A 235 -14.65 -13.38 -19.91
CA GLN A 235 -15.26 -12.30 -20.69
C GLN A 235 -14.26 -11.16 -20.94
N ALA A 236 -13.50 -10.73 -19.94
CA ALA A 236 -12.48 -9.70 -20.09
C ALA A 236 -11.38 -10.11 -21.10
N VAL A 237 -10.95 -11.37 -21.07
CA VAL A 237 -10.02 -11.94 -22.07
C VAL A 237 -10.64 -11.92 -23.46
N THR A 238 -11.90 -12.33 -23.60
CA THR A 238 -12.62 -12.33 -24.88
C THR A 238 -12.77 -10.91 -25.44
N VAL A 239 -13.11 -9.96 -24.57
CA VAL A 239 -13.18 -8.53 -24.87
C VAL A 239 -11.84 -8.03 -25.39
N LYS A 240 -10.74 -8.33 -24.67
CA LYS A 240 -9.41 -7.89 -25.05
C LYS A 240 -9.03 -8.35 -26.47
N MET A 241 -9.32 -9.60 -26.79
CA MET A 241 -9.01 -10.17 -28.12
C MET A 241 -9.84 -9.58 -29.26
N LYS A 242 -10.98 -8.93 -28.96
CA LYS A 242 -11.84 -8.27 -29.96
C LYS A 242 -11.52 -6.78 -30.15
N CYS A 243 -10.73 -6.18 -29.26
CA CYS A 243 -10.36 -4.77 -29.35
C CYS A 243 -9.27 -4.58 -30.43
N GLU A 244 -9.64 -3.97 -31.56
CA GLU A 244 -8.76 -3.78 -32.74
C GLU A 244 -7.74 -2.63 -32.62
N LYS A 245 -7.58 -1.98 -31.45
CA LYS A 245 -6.77 -0.75 -31.31
C LYS A 245 -5.31 -0.97 -30.90
N THR A 246 -4.51 -0.03 -31.40
CA THR A 246 -3.05 0.07 -31.43
C THR A 246 -2.37 -0.16 -30.08
N GLU A 247 -1.24 -0.87 -30.11
CA GLU A 247 -0.30 -1.01 -29.01
C GLU A 247 0.01 0.38 -28.41
N LEU A 248 -0.52 0.69 -27.22
CA LEU A 248 -0.11 1.86 -26.44
C LEU A 248 1.41 1.80 -26.22
N ALA A 249 2.07 2.96 -26.29
CA ALA A 249 3.49 3.02 -25.98
C ALA A 249 3.71 2.53 -24.55
N ARG A 250 4.66 1.62 -24.34
CA ARG A 250 5.01 1.00 -23.04
C ARG A 250 5.08 1.99 -21.87
N TYR A 251 5.53 3.21 -22.15
CA TYR A 251 5.67 4.33 -21.21
C TYR A 251 4.35 4.84 -20.60
N GLU A 252 3.23 4.74 -21.30
CA GLU A 252 1.93 5.20 -20.78
C GLU A 252 1.37 4.25 -19.71
N TRP A 253 1.72 2.96 -19.79
CA TRP A 253 1.30 1.96 -18.81
C TRP A 253 1.94 2.14 -17.44
N GLU A 254 3.20 2.55 -17.39
CA GLU A 254 3.91 2.84 -16.14
C GLU A 254 3.25 4.00 -15.37
N LYS A 255 2.68 4.98 -16.08
CA LYS A 255 1.94 6.12 -15.48
C LYS A 255 0.55 5.75 -14.96
N ILE A 256 -0.06 4.69 -15.47
CA ILE A 256 -1.40 4.24 -15.06
C ILE A 256 -1.31 3.36 -13.81
N ALA A 257 -0.18 2.69 -13.57
CA ALA A 257 -0.03 1.66 -12.54
C ALA A 257 -0.28 2.08 -11.08
N THR A 258 -0.08 3.33 -10.69
CA THR A 258 -0.16 3.78 -9.29
C THR A 258 -0.50 5.28 -9.19
N LYS A 259 -1.71 5.63 -8.74
CA LYS A 259 -2.12 7.05 -8.58
C LYS A 259 -2.59 7.46 -7.19
N TRP A 260 -2.79 6.53 -6.24
CA TRP A 260 -3.27 6.91 -4.89
C TRP A 260 -2.30 7.78 -4.10
N ASP A 261 -0.99 7.59 -4.28
CA ASP A 261 0.02 8.16 -3.36
C ASP A 261 0.96 9.18 -4.01
N LEU A 262 0.75 9.59 -5.27
CA LEU A 262 1.49 10.75 -5.79
C LEU A 262 0.93 11.99 -5.10
N PRO A 263 1.67 12.63 -4.18
CA PRO A 263 1.24 13.90 -3.66
C PRO A 263 1.13 14.82 -4.87
N GLN A 264 0.02 15.55 -5.03
CA GLN A 264 -0.03 16.69 -5.96
C GLN A 264 0.86 17.84 -5.46
N HIS A 265 2.02 17.53 -4.90
CA HIS A 265 3.04 18.52 -4.63
C HIS A 265 3.54 19.03 -5.97
N LYS A 266 3.38 20.35 -6.15
CA LYS A 266 3.90 21.17 -7.23
C LYS A 266 5.43 21.08 -7.26
N TYR A 267 5.99 19.95 -7.66
CA TYR A 267 7.32 19.97 -8.27
C TYR A 267 7.11 20.49 -9.68
N SER A 268 7.42 21.77 -9.87
CA SER A 268 7.60 22.34 -11.20
C SER A 268 8.64 21.48 -11.93
N GLU A 269 8.36 21.17 -13.18
CA GLU A 269 9.20 20.43 -14.12
C GLU A 269 10.50 21.18 -14.45
N GLU A 270 11.32 21.50 -13.44
CA GLU A 270 12.65 22.08 -13.57
C GLU A 270 13.66 21.18 -12.86
N GLU A 271 13.70 19.90 -13.24
CA GLU A 271 14.93 19.10 -13.09
C GLU A 271 15.50 18.91 -14.50
N GLU A 272 16.34 19.86 -14.92
CA GLU A 272 17.27 19.64 -16.02
C GLU A 272 18.30 18.58 -15.59
N ASP A 273 18.50 17.58 -16.45
CA ASP A 273 19.50 16.53 -16.34
C ASP A 273 20.91 17.12 -16.14
N ILE A 274 21.42 17.08 -14.91
CA ILE A 274 22.85 17.24 -14.62
C ILE A 274 23.39 15.90 -14.14
N TYR A 275 23.69 15.02 -15.10
CA TYR A 275 24.70 13.99 -14.90
C TYR A 275 26.00 14.49 -15.55
N PRO A 276 27.06 14.79 -14.78
CA PRO A 276 28.36 15.04 -15.38
C PRO A 276 28.91 13.72 -15.92
N GLU A 277 29.14 13.67 -17.23
CA GLU A 277 29.95 12.63 -17.87
C GLU A 277 31.34 12.61 -17.21
N GLU A 278 31.74 11.45 -16.69
CA GLU A 278 33.11 11.20 -16.25
C GLU A 278 34.02 11.14 -17.48
N THR A 279 34.74 12.23 -17.76
CA THR A 279 35.89 12.22 -18.66
C THR A 279 37.19 12.17 -17.86
N ASP A 280 37.91 11.06 -18.01
CA ASP A 280 39.32 10.92 -17.66
C ASP A 280 40.17 11.99 -18.35
N SER A 281 40.88 12.83 -17.59
CA SER A 281 42.16 13.40 -18.03
C SER A 281 42.99 13.98 -16.88
N ASP A 282 44.29 13.73 -16.98
CA ASP A 282 45.36 14.07 -16.06
C ASP A 282 45.63 15.58 -15.87
N ASP A 283 46.06 15.92 -14.66
CA ASP A 283 47.03 16.95 -14.24
C ASP A 283 47.01 18.35 -14.89
N ILE A 284 46.75 19.39 -14.08
CA ILE A 284 47.58 20.60 -13.86
C ILE A 284 46.89 21.54 -12.84
N SER A 285 47.70 22.08 -11.93
CA SER A 285 47.41 22.97 -10.78
C SER A 285 46.83 24.37 -11.14
N PRO A 286 46.33 25.16 -10.14
CA PRO A 286 45.17 26.06 -10.29
C PRO A 286 45.52 27.54 -10.52
N PRO A 287 44.49 28.37 -10.81
CA PRO A 287 44.36 29.60 -10.01
C PRO A 287 42.91 30.04 -9.67
N ASN A 288 42.75 30.46 -8.41
CA ASN A 288 41.90 31.53 -7.85
C ASN A 288 40.71 32.09 -8.68
N THR A 289 39.49 32.01 -8.11
CA THR A 289 38.55 33.12 -7.77
C THR A 289 37.18 32.53 -7.32
N PRO A 290 36.17 33.31 -6.88
CA PRO A 290 35.94 33.78 -5.52
C PRO A 290 34.64 33.22 -4.88
N HIS A 291 34.49 33.49 -3.57
CA HIS A 291 33.30 33.28 -2.72
C HIS A 291 31.94 33.03 -3.40
N LEU A 292 31.39 31.83 -3.18
CA LEU A 292 29.96 31.53 -3.30
C LEU A 292 29.35 31.45 -1.89
N THR A 293 28.43 32.36 -1.62
CA THR A 293 27.50 32.36 -0.48
C THR A 293 26.39 31.34 -0.69
N PRO A 294 25.86 30.69 0.36
CA PRO A 294 24.75 29.74 0.22
C PRO A 294 23.41 30.48 0.19
N TYR A 295 22.70 30.41 -0.93
CA TYR A 295 21.29 30.76 -1.03
C TYR A 295 20.43 29.53 -0.69
N PHE A 296 19.92 29.48 0.54
CA PHE A 296 18.71 28.76 0.90
C PHE A 296 17.93 29.65 1.87
N THR A 297 17.19 30.62 1.35
CA THR A 297 16.16 31.32 2.12
C THR A 297 14.82 30.68 1.81
N LYS A 298 14.40 29.78 2.72
CA LYS A 298 13.03 29.31 2.84
C LYS A 298 12.14 30.54 3.09
N HIS A 299 11.32 30.92 2.11
CA HIS A 299 10.31 31.97 2.31
C HIS A 299 9.35 31.53 3.43
N HIS A 300 9.51 32.11 4.62
CA HIS A 300 8.44 32.16 5.60
C HIS A 300 7.27 32.92 4.95
N ARG A 301 6.10 32.29 4.84
CA ARG A 301 4.85 33.05 4.72
C ARG A 301 4.72 33.84 6.01
N GLU A 302 5.06 35.13 5.98
CA GLU A 302 4.60 36.06 7.00
C GLU A 302 3.07 36.01 7.01
N ALA A 303 2.46 35.93 8.20
CA ALA A 303 1.01 36.02 8.32
C ALA A 303 0.55 37.33 7.70
N GLU A 304 -0.53 37.32 6.90
CA GLU A 304 -0.97 38.49 6.13
C GLU A 304 -1.20 39.72 7.03
N TRP A 305 -1.67 39.53 8.27
CA TRP A 305 -1.85 40.60 9.25
C TRP A 305 -0.52 41.29 9.65
N LEU A 306 0.60 40.57 9.59
CA LEU A 306 1.94 41.08 9.92
C LEU A 306 2.49 42.00 8.81
N ALA A 307 2.12 41.73 7.56
CA ALA A 307 2.39 42.61 6.42
C ALA A 307 1.54 43.89 6.50
N ASP A 308 0.26 43.75 6.86
CA ASP A 308 -0.65 44.88 7.08
C ASP A 308 -0.18 45.79 8.23
N LEU A 309 0.24 45.20 9.36
CA LEU A 309 0.79 45.94 10.50
C LEU A 309 2.04 46.74 10.10
N ARG A 310 2.96 46.12 9.36
CA ARG A 310 4.17 46.81 8.88
C ARG A 310 3.81 47.99 7.99
N LYS A 311 2.86 47.81 7.07
CA LYS A 311 2.39 48.88 6.19
C LYS A 311 1.81 50.04 6.99
N GLY A 312 0.93 49.77 7.96
CA GLY A 312 0.37 50.82 8.82
C GLY A 312 1.42 51.57 9.64
N ILE A 313 2.46 50.89 10.13
CA ILE A 313 3.59 51.55 10.82
C ILE A 313 4.34 52.50 9.88
N TYR A 314 4.53 52.11 8.61
CA TYR A 314 5.17 52.98 7.62
C TYR A 314 4.33 54.23 7.32
N ASP A 315 3.02 54.07 7.15
CA ASP A 315 2.11 55.18 6.90
C ASP A 315 2.12 56.19 8.07
N ILE A 316 2.11 55.70 9.31
CA ILE A 316 2.25 56.51 10.54
C ILE A 316 3.58 57.27 10.57
N LEU A 317 4.69 56.60 10.24
CA LEU A 317 6.02 57.24 10.20
C LEU A 317 6.10 58.32 9.11
N GLU A 318 5.39 58.14 7.99
CA GLU A 318 5.32 59.13 6.92
C GLU A 318 4.47 60.33 7.33
N CYS A 319 3.33 60.14 7.99
CA CYS A 319 2.52 61.22 8.57
C CYS A 319 3.29 62.04 9.60
N VAL A 320 4.07 61.41 10.48
CA VAL A 320 4.97 62.11 11.43
C VAL A 320 5.99 63.00 10.70
N ARG A 321 6.57 62.52 9.60
CA ARG A 321 7.55 63.29 8.82
C ARG A 321 6.93 64.52 8.15
N HIS A 322 5.64 64.48 7.86
CA HIS A 322 4.88 65.59 7.29
C HIS A 322 4.26 66.51 8.34
N GLY A 323 4.46 66.22 9.64
CA GLY A 323 3.95 67.03 10.75
C GLY A 323 2.44 66.84 10.99
N GLU A 324 1.87 65.75 10.51
CA GLU A 324 0.46 65.42 10.68
C GLU A 324 0.21 64.76 12.04
N SER A 325 -1.01 64.94 12.58
CA SER A 325 -1.43 64.28 13.82
C SER A 325 -1.61 62.79 13.56
N VAL A 326 -1.05 61.96 14.44
CA VAL A 326 -0.98 60.51 14.24
C VAL A 326 -1.91 59.73 15.16
N ASP A 327 -2.55 60.42 16.11
CA ASP A 327 -3.31 59.78 17.19
C ASP A 327 -4.45 58.90 16.64
N GLU A 328 -5.20 59.39 15.64
CA GLU A 328 -6.31 58.63 15.03
C GLU A 328 -5.83 57.43 14.20
N GLN A 329 -4.69 57.57 13.49
CA GLN A 329 -4.15 56.48 12.66
C GLN A 329 -3.50 55.38 13.52
N LEU A 330 -2.88 55.75 14.64
CA LEU A 330 -2.32 54.79 15.58
C LEU A 330 -3.41 53.95 16.24
N GLU A 331 -4.51 54.60 16.65
CA GLU A 331 -5.64 53.93 17.28
C GLU A 331 -6.36 52.98 16.28
N ASP A 332 -6.55 53.42 15.04
CA ASP A 332 -7.14 52.59 13.97
C ASP A 332 -6.26 51.37 13.63
N LEU A 333 -4.93 51.56 13.58
CA LEU A 333 -3.99 50.46 13.31
C LEU A 333 -4.01 49.42 14.44
N VAL A 334 -4.00 49.87 15.70
CA VAL A 334 -4.04 48.99 16.88
C VAL A 334 -5.35 48.21 16.93
N ASN A 335 -6.49 48.86 16.68
CA ASN A 335 -7.79 48.19 16.69
C ASN A 335 -7.92 47.19 15.54
N THR A 336 -7.52 47.57 14.32
CA THR A 336 -7.60 46.70 13.14
C THR A 336 -6.68 45.47 13.27
N THR A 337 -5.51 45.63 13.89
CA THR A 337 -4.60 44.50 14.11
C THR A 337 -4.99 43.62 15.28
N SER A 338 -5.61 44.16 16.33
CA SER A 338 -6.20 43.38 17.42
C SER A 338 -7.38 42.53 16.91
N GLU A 339 -8.30 43.12 16.15
CA GLU A 339 -9.47 42.41 15.61
C GLU A 339 -9.07 41.30 14.62
N LYS A 340 -8.06 41.53 13.78
CA LYS A 340 -7.55 40.50 12.86
C LYS A 340 -6.77 39.41 13.59
N ALA A 341 -6.02 39.75 14.64
CA ALA A 341 -5.34 38.75 15.47
C ALA A 341 -6.34 37.90 16.25
N GLU A 342 -7.42 38.49 16.77
CA GLU A 342 -8.50 37.78 17.46
C GLU A 342 -9.37 36.95 16.52
N ALA A 343 -9.54 37.36 15.26
CA ALA A 343 -10.24 36.56 14.25
C ALA A 343 -9.45 35.32 13.79
N ASP A 344 -8.12 35.36 13.90
CA ASP A 344 -7.21 34.24 13.65
C ASP A 344 -7.00 33.35 14.91
N GLU A 345 -7.43 33.80 16.09
CA GLU A 345 -7.45 32.98 17.31
C GLU A 345 -8.77 32.18 17.40
N GLU A 346 -8.70 30.88 17.11
CA GLU A 346 -9.78 29.94 17.43
C GLU A 346 -10.21 30.06 18.92
N PRO A 347 -11.49 29.85 19.25
CA PRO A 347 -12.02 30.00 20.61
C PRO A 347 -11.19 29.19 21.62
N PRO A 348 -11.05 29.65 22.88
CA PRO A 348 -10.10 29.10 23.85
C PRO A 348 -10.33 27.61 24.04
N SER A 349 -9.50 26.83 23.36
CA SER A 349 -9.43 25.38 23.49
C SER A 349 -8.98 25.04 24.91
N ASP A 350 -9.65 24.07 25.51
CA ASP A 350 -9.33 23.36 26.74
C ASP A 350 -7.80 23.22 27.00
N HIS A 351 -7.18 24.20 27.67
CA HIS A 351 -5.73 24.31 27.92
C HIS A 351 -5.17 23.27 28.91
N GLY A 352 -5.85 22.13 29.11
CA GLY A 352 -5.40 21.04 29.97
C GLY A 352 -4.67 19.90 29.27
N ARG A 353 -4.81 19.73 27.95
CA ARG A 353 -4.22 18.60 27.21
C ARG A 353 -3.07 19.07 26.34
N LYS A 354 -1.84 18.86 26.80
CA LYS A 354 -0.65 18.89 25.94
C LYS A 354 -0.87 17.87 24.81
N HIS A 355 -1.26 18.34 23.63
CA HIS A 355 -1.28 17.52 22.43
C HIS A 355 0.15 16.99 22.21
N SER A 356 0.33 15.69 22.41
CA SER A 356 1.59 15.05 22.05
C SER A 356 1.69 15.10 20.54
N GLU A 357 2.78 15.68 20.02
CA GLU A 357 3.04 15.72 18.59
C GLU A 357 3.10 14.29 18.06
N SER A 358 2.24 13.99 17.08
CA SER A 358 2.25 12.70 16.37
C SER A 358 3.05 12.84 15.08
N VAL A 359 3.89 11.86 14.78
CA VAL A 359 4.74 11.81 13.59
C VAL A 359 4.56 10.45 12.93
N ALA A 360 4.18 10.44 11.64
CA ALA A 360 4.14 9.20 10.89
C ALA A 360 5.58 8.75 10.54
N VAL A 361 5.83 7.44 10.54
CA VAL A 361 7.15 6.87 10.20
C VAL A 361 7.57 7.25 8.78
N THR A 362 6.62 7.36 7.85
CA THR A 362 6.84 7.80 6.47
C THR A 362 7.28 9.26 6.36
N ASP A 363 7.00 10.08 7.38
CA ASP A 363 7.30 11.52 7.40
C ASP A 363 8.65 11.81 8.08
N ILE A 364 9.33 10.78 8.61
CA ILE A 364 10.64 10.93 9.23
C ILE A 364 11.69 11.05 8.12
N ASP A 365 12.29 12.25 8.03
CA ASP A 365 13.40 12.49 7.11
C ASP A 365 14.55 11.49 7.37
N PRO A 366 15.07 10.82 6.32
CA PRO A 366 16.18 9.87 6.43
C PRO A 366 17.38 10.34 7.26
N SER A 367 17.74 11.62 7.17
CA SER A 367 18.85 12.23 7.91
C SER A 367 18.58 12.34 9.42
N ARG A 368 17.30 12.34 9.83
CA ARG A 368 16.89 12.44 11.24
C ARG A 368 16.80 11.08 11.92
N VAL A 369 16.59 9.99 11.18
CA VAL A 369 16.40 8.63 11.75
C VAL A 369 17.50 8.27 12.75
N MET A 370 18.77 8.48 12.39
CA MET A 370 19.89 8.11 13.27
C MET A 370 19.86 8.86 14.59
N ASN A 371 19.65 10.17 14.54
CA ASN A 371 19.63 11.03 15.72
C ASN A 371 18.37 10.82 16.57
N MET A 372 17.23 10.59 15.93
CA MET A 372 15.93 10.42 16.57
C MET A 372 15.88 9.15 17.43
N PHE A 373 16.54 8.08 16.97
CA PHE A 373 16.52 6.77 17.61
C PHE A 373 17.86 6.37 18.27
N ASP A 374 18.85 7.27 18.30
CA ASP A 374 20.21 7.03 18.80
C ASP A 374 20.88 5.80 18.14
N LEU A 375 20.72 5.67 16.82
CA LEU A 375 21.23 4.54 16.05
C LEU A 375 22.64 4.79 15.51
N ARG A 376 23.38 3.70 15.29
CA ARG A 376 24.75 3.76 14.75
C ARG A 376 24.90 2.85 13.55
N HIS A 377 25.26 3.44 12.41
CA HIS A 377 25.58 2.67 11.21
C HIS A 377 26.96 2.00 11.37
N GLN A 378 27.03 0.71 11.09
CA GLN A 378 28.28 -0.05 11.00
C GLN A 378 28.65 -0.23 9.51
N PRO A 379 29.63 0.53 9.00
CA PRO A 379 29.91 0.58 7.55
C PRO A 379 30.59 -0.68 7.01
N LYS A 380 31.15 -1.55 7.87
CA LYS A 380 31.71 -2.83 7.41
C LYS A 380 30.61 -3.89 7.47
N PRO A 381 30.28 -4.55 6.35
CA PRO A 381 29.39 -5.69 6.39
C PRO A 381 30.04 -6.74 7.29
N THR A 382 29.47 -6.89 8.48
CA THR A 382 29.70 -8.06 9.32
C THR A 382 29.47 -9.32 8.50
N ASN A 383 30.16 -10.43 8.82
CA ASN A 383 29.92 -11.76 8.23
C ASN A 383 28.46 -12.27 8.37
N ASN A 384 27.54 -11.47 8.91
CA ASN A 384 26.14 -11.78 9.14
C ASN A 384 25.40 -12.19 7.86
N TRP A 385 25.71 -11.56 6.73
CA TRP A 385 25.10 -11.87 5.43
C TRP A 385 25.81 -12.97 4.64
N ARG A 386 26.93 -13.48 5.15
CA ARG A 386 27.60 -14.62 4.52
C ARG A 386 26.75 -15.87 4.70
N LEU A 387 26.44 -16.52 3.59
CA LEU A 387 25.81 -17.83 3.58
C LEU A 387 26.87 -18.91 3.55
N GLU A 388 26.73 -19.89 4.41
CA GLU A 388 27.49 -21.13 4.32
C GLU A 388 26.94 -21.99 3.16
N PRO A 389 27.76 -22.87 2.56
CA PRO A 389 27.33 -23.67 1.39
C PRO A 389 26.04 -24.49 1.61
N TRP A 390 25.76 -24.92 2.84
CA TRP A 390 24.54 -25.67 3.19
C TRP A 390 23.32 -24.78 3.49
N GLU A 391 23.52 -23.48 3.70
CA GLU A 391 22.44 -22.50 3.85
C GLU A 391 21.88 -22.07 2.50
N VAL A 392 22.64 -22.28 1.41
CA VAL A 392 22.20 -21.98 0.04
C VAL A 392 21.01 -22.88 -0.33
N ARG A 393 19.91 -22.22 -0.70
CA ARG A 393 18.66 -22.84 -1.16
C ARG A 393 18.44 -22.51 -2.63
N ASN A 394 17.90 -23.48 -3.36
CA ASN A 394 17.40 -23.26 -4.71
C ASN A 394 15.98 -22.68 -4.64
N VAL A 395 15.61 -21.93 -5.67
CA VAL A 395 14.22 -21.53 -5.89
C VAL A 395 13.38 -22.79 -6.13
N SER A 396 12.24 -22.92 -5.46
CA SER A 396 11.35 -24.05 -5.67
C SER A 396 10.67 -23.95 -7.04
N SER A 397 10.43 -25.08 -7.70
CA SER A 397 9.70 -25.12 -8.98
C SER A 397 8.28 -24.57 -8.86
N ARG A 398 7.69 -24.71 -7.67
CA ARG A 398 6.41 -24.10 -7.33
C ARG A 398 6.50 -22.58 -7.35
N LEU A 399 7.50 -22.00 -6.69
CA LEU A 399 7.72 -20.55 -6.67
C LEU A 399 7.98 -20.01 -8.08
N GLU A 400 8.81 -20.68 -8.88
CA GLU A 400 9.03 -20.30 -10.29
C GLU A 400 7.71 -20.23 -11.06
N THR A 401 6.88 -21.27 -10.94
CA THR A 401 5.56 -21.33 -11.59
C THR A 401 4.64 -20.21 -11.13
N THR A 402 4.60 -19.91 -9.82
CA THR A 402 3.78 -18.83 -9.27
C THR A 402 4.27 -17.46 -9.76
N LEU A 403 5.57 -17.22 -9.79
CA LEU A 403 6.13 -15.95 -10.30
C LEU A 403 5.86 -15.77 -11.79
N GLU A 404 5.92 -16.84 -12.59
CA GLU A 404 5.53 -16.81 -14.00
C GLU A 404 4.04 -16.52 -14.19
N GLN A 405 3.18 -17.09 -13.34
CA GLN A 405 1.74 -16.79 -13.33
C GLN A 405 1.48 -15.32 -13.01
N ILE A 406 2.11 -14.76 -11.98
CA ILE A 406 1.96 -13.34 -11.63
C ILE A 406 2.43 -12.46 -12.79
N LYS A 407 3.59 -12.76 -13.40
CA LYS A 407 4.07 -12.05 -14.60
C LYS A 407 3.08 -12.13 -15.76
N LEU A 408 2.45 -13.29 -15.98
CA LEU A 408 1.42 -13.44 -17.01
C LEU A 408 0.18 -12.58 -16.72
N VAL A 409 -0.24 -12.48 -15.46
CA VAL A 409 -1.41 -11.70 -15.03
C VAL A 409 -1.19 -10.21 -15.26
N TYR A 410 -0.03 -9.70 -14.85
CA TYR A 410 0.27 -8.26 -14.94
C TYR A 410 0.88 -7.84 -16.28
N GLY A 411 1.40 -8.79 -17.06
CA GLY A 411 1.95 -8.51 -18.38
C GLY A 411 3.02 -7.43 -18.33
N ASP A 412 2.85 -6.36 -19.09
CA ASP A 412 3.81 -5.25 -19.13
C ASP A 412 3.72 -4.34 -17.89
N ALA A 413 2.62 -4.40 -17.13
CA ALA A 413 2.42 -3.67 -15.89
C ALA A 413 2.98 -4.40 -14.66
N TYR A 414 3.87 -5.39 -14.83
CA TYR A 414 4.43 -6.19 -13.73
C TYR A 414 5.32 -5.41 -12.75
N VAL A 415 5.66 -4.16 -13.08
CA VAL A 415 6.40 -3.24 -12.19
C VAL A 415 5.44 -2.44 -11.31
N ASN A 416 4.12 -2.70 -11.37
CA ASN A 416 3.18 -2.07 -10.46
C ASN A 416 3.31 -2.63 -9.04
N GLN A 417 2.96 -1.79 -8.06
CA GLN A 417 3.14 -2.12 -6.64
C GLN A 417 2.45 -3.43 -6.24
N ALA A 418 1.29 -3.74 -6.82
CA ALA A 418 0.58 -4.97 -6.47
C ALA A 418 1.21 -6.24 -7.03
N ALA A 419 1.77 -6.18 -8.23
CA ALA A 419 2.58 -7.26 -8.77
C ALA A 419 3.80 -7.50 -7.88
N SER A 420 4.50 -6.45 -7.46
CA SER A 420 5.62 -6.56 -6.51
C SER A 420 5.18 -7.24 -5.22
N ARG A 421 4.09 -6.77 -4.60
CA ARG A 421 3.53 -7.35 -3.38
C ARG A 421 3.18 -8.82 -3.52
N LEU A 422 2.54 -9.21 -4.62
CA LEU A 422 2.19 -10.62 -4.89
C LEU A 422 3.42 -11.49 -5.09
N MET A 423 4.47 -10.97 -5.72
CA MET A 423 5.73 -11.69 -5.86
C MET A 423 6.44 -11.84 -4.50
N VAL A 424 6.40 -10.80 -3.67
CA VAL A 424 6.91 -10.84 -2.29
C VAL A 424 6.12 -11.84 -1.45
N ASP A 425 4.79 -11.83 -1.53
CA ASP A 425 3.91 -12.82 -0.90
C ASP A 425 4.32 -14.24 -1.32
N ALA A 426 4.44 -14.50 -2.62
CA ALA A 426 4.81 -15.82 -3.15
C ALA A 426 6.17 -16.30 -2.60
N ILE A 427 7.17 -15.41 -2.55
CA ILE A 427 8.49 -15.69 -2.00
C ILE A 427 8.39 -16.04 -0.51
N PHE A 428 7.68 -15.25 0.29
CA PHE A 428 7.53 -15.52 1.71
C PHE A 428 6.73 -16.79 1.98
N LEU A 429 5.66 -17.05 1.23
CA LEU A 429 4.86 -18.27 1.37
C LEU A 429 5.69 -19.52 1.06
N ASP A 430 6.55 -19.47 0.03
CA ASP A 430 7.45 -20.58 -0.30
C ASP A 430 8.44 -20.87 0.82
N VAL A 431 9.12 -19.83 1.32
CA VAL A 431 10.08 -19.94 2.44
C VAL A 431 9.39 -20.43 3.72
N LEU A 432 8.25 -19.86 4.07
CA LEU A 432 7.49 -20.24 5.26
C LEU A 432 6.98 -21.68 5.19
N THR A 433 6.47 -22.10 4.03
CA THR A 433 6.01 -23.48 3.80
C THR A 433 7.17 -24.46 3.93
N SER A 434 8.31 -24.14 3.33
CA SER A 434 9.53 -24.96 3.44
C SER A 434 9.98 -25.11 4.89
N ILE A 435 10.03 -24.01 5.66
CA ILE A 435 10.41 -24.03 7.07
C ILE A 435 9.39 -24.81 7.92
N LYS A 436 8.09 -24.53 7.77
CA LYS A 436 7.02 -25.21 8.53
C LYS A 436 6.96 -26.71 8.24
N SER A 437 7.27 -27.14 7.02
CA SER A 437 7.35 -28.57 6.67
C SER A 437 8.48 -29.30 7.40
N SER A 438 9.56 -28.59 7.75
CA SER A 438 10.73 -29.15 8.43
C SER A 438 10.66 -29.11 9.96
N SER A 439 9.76 -28.30 10.52
CA SER A 439 9.74 -27.96 11.94
C SER A 439 8.34 -28.11 12.52
N SER A 440 8.18 -28.87 13.61
CA SER A 440 6.91 -29.03 14.33
C SER A 440 6.43 -27.77 15.08
N ARG A 441 7.07 -26.61 14.87
CA ARG A 441 6.82 -25.38 15.64
C ARG A 441 5.77 -24.50 14.98
N LYS A 442 4.57 -24.47 15.57
CA LYS A 442 3.42 -23.63 15.18
C LYS A 442 3.54 -22.14 15.57
N ALA A 443 4.69 -21.70 16.08
CA ALA A 443 4.82 -20.36 16.68
C ALA A 443 5.10 -19.24 15.68
N LEU A 444 5.61 -19.57 14.48
CA LEU A 444 6.02 -18.57 13.50
C LEU A 444 4.83 -18.05 12.69
N ARG A 445 4.67 -16.73 12.69
CA ARG A 445 3.55 -16.04 12.05
C ARG A 445 4.07 -14.83 11.29
N MET A 446 3.92 -14.83 9.98
CA MET A 446 4.07 -13.60 9.21
C MET A 446 2.72 -12.89 9.19
N ALA A 447 2.70 -11.60 9.52
CA ALA A 447 1.51 -10.78 9.52
C ALA A 447 1.65 -9.69 8.45
N LEU A 448 0.56 -9.43 7.74
CA LEU A 448 0.48 -8.43 6.68
C LEU A 448 -0.09 -7.12 7.22
N ALA A 449 0.47 -5.99 6.77
CA ALA A 449 -0.07 -4.64 6.91
C ALA A 449 -0.39 -4.22 8.37
N ILE A 450 0.55 -4.43 9.29
CA ILE A 450 0.38 -4.21 10.73
C ILE A 450 0.72 -2.77 11.14
N ASN A 451 -0.18 -2.14 11.90
CA ASN A 451 0.08 -0.85 12.53
C ASN A 451 1.01 -0.97 13.74
N ILE A 452 1.87 0.02 13.92
CA ILE A 452 2.77 0.19 15.06
C ILE A 452 2.66 1.63 15.57
N SER A 453 2.58 1.80 16.88
CA SER A 453 2.45 3.12 17.53
C SER A 453 3.15 3.09 18.87
N TYR A 454 4.15 3.97 19.07
CA TYR A 454 4.90 4.08 20.31
C TYR A 454 5.23 5.53 20.64
N LYS A 455 5.17 5.85 21.95
CA LYS A 455 5.69 7.11 22.46
C LYS A 455 7.20 7.02 22.64
N LEU A 456 7.93 7.92 22.01
CA LEU A 456 9.39 7.96 22.04
C LEU A 456 9.90 9.28 22.60
N PRO A 457 10.88 9.24 23.50
CA PRO A 457 11.65 10.43 23.85
C PRO A 457 12.54 10.79 22.65
N THR A 458 12.14 11.81 21.89
CA THR A 458 12.90 12.32 20.76
C THR A 458 13.71 13.54 21.21
N ARG A 459 14.95 13.66 20.74
CA ARG A 459 15.74 14.87 20.94
C ARG A 459 15.47 15.84 19.81
N ASP A 460 14.71 16.88 20.10
CA ASP A 460 14.51 18.00 19.20
C ASP A 460 15.18 19.24 19.78
N TRP A 461 16.18 19.75 19.04
CA TRP A 461 16.88 21.00 19.35
C TRP A 461 17.47 21.06 20.77
N GLY A 462 17.95 19.92 21.28
CA GLY A 462 18.54 19.81 22.62
C GLY A 462 17.54 19.59 23.76
N SER A 463 16.23 19.61 23.49
CA SER A 463 15.18 19.23 24.43
C SER A 463 14.68 17.80 24.16
N VAL A 464 14.34 17.06 25.22
CA VAL A 464 13.71 15.73 25.08
C VAL A 464 12.21 15.94 25.08
N VAL A 465 11.58 15.69 23.92
CA VAL A 465 10.12 15.76 23.75
C VAL A 465 9.60 14.35 23.49
N GLU A 466 8.57 13.94 24.22
CA GLU A 466 7.85 12.71 23.88
C GLU A 466 6.98 12.94 22.64
N LYS A 467 7.29 12.21 21.57
CA LYS A 467 6.49 12.18 20.35
C LYS A 467 5.81 10.83 20.20
N LEU A 468 4.58 10.84 19.71
CA LEU A 468 3.90 9.63 19.30
C LEU A 468 4.35 9.31 17.87
N VAL A 469 5.03 8.19 17.68
CA VAL A 469 5.52 7.77 16.36
C VAL A 469 4.69 6.59 15.89
N GLU A 470 4.06 6.73 14.73
CA GLU A 470 3.07 5.78 14.23
C GLU A 470 3.36 5.39 12.78
N GLY A 471 3.06 4.16 12.41
CA GLY A 471 3.16 3.73 11.01
C GLY A 471 2.53 2.38 10.76
N ARG A 472 2.60 1.94 9.50
CA ARG A 472 2.06 0.67 9.04
C ARG A 472 3.16 -0.09 8.30
N MET A 473 3.56 -1.23 8.85
CA MET A 473 4.54 -2.13 8.25
C MET A 473 3.85 -2.99 7.20
N ASP A 474 4.45 -3.17 6.03
CA ASP A 474 3.88 -4.01 4.96
C ASP A 474 3.87 -5.47 5.36
N TYR A 475 4.97 -5.96 5.93
CA TYR A 475 5.06 -7.31 6.49
C TYR A 475 5.82 -7.30 7.81
N THR A 476 5.46 -8.24 8.67
CA THR A 476 6.19 -8.44 9.91
C THR A 476 6.17 -9.91 10.34
N LEU A 477 7.35 -10.44 10.69
CA LEU A 477 7.48 -11.81 11.20
C LEU A 477 7.48 -11.78 12.73
N ARG A 478 6.49 -12.48 13.29
CA ARG A 478 6.33 -12.68 14.72
C ARG A 478 6.69 -14.11 15.08
N TYR A 479 7.40 -14.28 16.20
CA TYR A 479 7.73 -15.58 16.76
C TYR A 479 6.99 -15.87 18.08
N GLY A 480 6.16 -14.92 18.54
CA GLY A 480 5.29 -15.12 19.69
C GLY A 480 4.20 -14.05 19.82
N ASN A 481 3.93 -13.58 21.04
CA ASN A 481 2.80 -12.74 21.37
C ASN A 481 2.98 -11.30 20.84
N PRO A 482 2.04 -10.79 20.02
CA PRO A 482 2.13 -9.44 19.47
C PRO A 482 2.10 -8.35 20.52
N LYS A 483 1.43 -8.57 21.67
CA LYS A 483 1.40 -7.59 22.77
C LYS A 483 2.76 -7.42 23.44
N GLU A 484 3.68 -8.34 23.21
CA GLU A 484 4.98 -8.41 23.85
C GLU A 484 6.13 -7.98 22.92
N ALA A 485 5.80 -7.43 21.74
CA ALA A 485 6.75 -6.98 20.72
C ALA A 485 7.72 -8.10 20.25
N GLU A 486 7.24 -9.35 20.23
CA GLU A 486 7.98 -10.52 19.77
C GLU A 486 8.02 -10.60 18.23
N THR A 487 8.62 -9.56 17.64
CA THR A 487 8.78 -9.35 16.20
C THR A 487 10.26 -9.38 15.84
N ASN A 488 10.64 -10.24 14.89
CA ASN A 488 12.04 -10.41 14.49
C ASN A 488 12.37 -9.86 13.10
N LEU A 489 11.39 -9.77 12.19
CA LEU A 489 11.58 -9.22 10.85
C LEU A 489 10.51 -8.17 10.54
N VAL A 490 10.91 -7.08 9.90
CA VAL A 490 10.03 -6.09 9.26
C VAL A 490 10.37 -6.04 7.78
N VAL A 491 9.35 -5.94 6.92
CA VAL A 491 9.53 -5.73 5.48
C VAL A 491 8.82 -4.43 5.10
N VAL A 492 9.49 -3.63 4.29
CA VAL A 492 8.95 -2.41 3.69
C VAL A 492 9.03 -2.51 2.17
N GLU A 493 7.92 -2.24 1.50
CA GLU A 493 7.84 -2.19 0.05
C GLU A 493 7.67 -0.73 -0.40
N PRO A 494 8.67 -0.14 -1.08
CA PRO A 494 8.52 1.21 -1.60
C PRO A 494 7.45 1.23 -2.69
N SER A 495 6.63 2.29 -2.70
CA SER A 495 5.66 2.50 -3.78
C SER A 495 6.32 2.75 -5.14
N HIS A 496 7.54 3.30 -5.18
CA HIS A 496 8.33 3.49 -6.40
C HIS A 496 9.83 3.25 -6.19
N ARG A 497 10.53 2.87 -7.27
CA ARG A 497 11.97 2.59 -7.28
C ARG A 497 12.83 3.75 -6.78
N CYS A 498 12.48 4.99 -7.14
CA CYS A 498 13.22 6.19 -6.70
C CYS A 498 13.18 6.40 -5.18
N TYR A 499 12.26 5.74 -4.46
CA TYR A 499 12.15 5.81 -3.00
C TYR A 499 12.80 4.62 -2.27
N PHE A 500 13.58 3.78 -2.95
CA PHE A 500 14.20 2.61 -2.31
C PHE A 500 15.07 2.99 -1.10
N SER A 501 15.86 4.07 -1.22
CA SER A 501 16.64 4.59 -0.09
C SER A 501 15.74 5.06 1.06
N ALA A 502 14.67 5.81 0.78
CA ALA A 502 13.73 6.26 1.81
C ALA A 502 13.06 5.08 2.53
N ALA A 503 12.65 4.04 1.79
CA ALA A 503 12.07 2.83 2.34
C ALA A 503 13.06 2.04 3.21
N ARG A 504 14.36 2.10 2.94
CA ARG A 504 15.41 1.56 3.83
C ARG A 504 15.38 2.24 5.19
N TYR A 505 15.34 3.57 5.21
CA TYR A 505 15.27 4.34 6.46
C TYR A 505 13.92 4.18 7.18
N GLN A 506 12.84 3.96 6.43
CA GLN A 506 11.54 3.58 6.97
C GLN A 506 11.63 2.23 7.69
N ALA A 507 12.25 1.22 7.08
CA ALA A 507 12.47 -0.09 7.70
C ALA A 507 13.32 0.03 8.99
N ILE A 508 14.41 0.79 8.95
CA ILE A 508 15.26 1.07 10.12
C ILE A 508 14.45 1.72 11.25
N SER A 509 13.56 2.67 10.92
CA SER A 509 12.69 3.34 11.90
C SER A 509 11.72 2.35 12.56
N TYR A 510 11.11 1.43 11.80
CA TYR A 510 10.29 0.36 12.36
C TYR A 510 11.09 -0.58 13.26
N MET A 511 12.29 -0.97 12.85
CA MET A 511 13.19 -1.81 13.67
C MET A 511 13.52 -1.11 15.01
N ALA A 512 13.81 0.18 14.98
CA ALA A 512 14.09 0.97 16.18
C ALA A 512 12.87 1.08 17.12
N LEU A 513 11.67 1.27 16.57
CA LEU A 513 10.41 1.24 17.33
C LEU A 513 10.21 -0.11 18.04
N ILE A 514 10.45 -1.22 17.35
CA ILE A 514 10.37 -2.57 17.92
C ILE A 514 11.43 -2.77 19.01
N GLN A 515 12.67 -2.32 18.78
CA GLN A 515 13.74 -2.41 19.78
C GLN A 515 13.38 -1.62 21.04
N HIS A 516 12.85 -0.40 20.88
CA HIS A 516 12.38 0.40 22.00
C HIS A 516 11.27 -0.31 22.79
N ALA A 517 10.29 -0.87 22.09
CA ALA A 517 9.18 -1.61 22.69
C ALA A 517 9.67 -2.84 23.47
N ARG A 518 10.60 -3.61 22.89
CA ARG A 518 11.25 -4.77 23.54
C ARG A 518 12.01 -4.37 24.81
N ASN A 519 12.80 -3.30 24.74
CA ASN A 519 13.54 -2.79 25.89
C ASN A 519 12.59 -2.37 27.01
N LYS A 520 11.51 -1.66 26.67
CA LYS A 520 10.49 -1.24 27.64
C LYS A 520 9.74 -2.43 28.27
N ALA A 521 9.56 -3.51 27.51
CA ALA A 521 8.94 -4.74 27.98
C ALA A 521 9.92 -5.72 28.68
N GLY A 522 11.21 -5.36 28.84
CA GLY A 522 12.21 -6.20 29.50
C GLY A 522 12.58 -7.46 28.72
N ARG A 523 12.43 -7.48 27.39
CA ARG A 523 12.67 -8.67 26.56
C ARG A 523 14.15 -8.95 26.34
N ALA A 524 14.44 -10.22 26.04
CA ALA A 524 15.77 -10.66 25.64
C ALA A 524 16.34 -9.81 24.50
N LYS A 525 17.61 -9.44 24.65
CA LYS A 525 18.40 -8.68 23.67
C LYS A 525 18.70 -9.54 22.45
N THR A 526 17.79 -9.52 21.47
CA THR A 526 17.87 -10.29 20.24
C THR A 526 17.97 -9.34 19.04
N PRO A 527 18.66 -9.73 17.95
CA PRO A 527 18.71 -8.92 16.75
C PRO A 527 17.30 -8.75 16.14
N ILE A 528 17.13 -7.65 15.42
CA ILE A 528 15.98 -7.37 14.58
C ILE A 528 16.48 -7.32 13.14
N TYR A 529 15.73 -7.93 12.24
CA TYR A 529 15.97 -7.92 10.82
C TYR A 529 14.98 -6.98 10.11
N GLY A 530 15.46 -6.32 9.08
CA GLY A 530 14.68 -5.50 8.16
C GLY A 530 14.91 -5.98 6.74
N VAL A 531 13.89 -5.90 5.91
CA VAL A 531 14.01 -6.08 4.45
C VAL A 531 13.35 -4.89 3.78
N THR A 532 14.02 -4.34 2.78
CA THR A 532 13.41 -3.38 1.85
C THR A 532 13.47 -3.99 0.46
N THR A 533 12.35 -4.06 -0.24
CA THR A 533 12.31 -4.66 -1.57
C THR A 533 11.25 -4.07 -2.48
N ASP A 534 11.59 -3.84 -3.74
CA ASP A 534 10.67 -3.50 -4.83
C ASP A 534 10.48 -4.68 -5.81
N ILE A 535 10.71 -5.91 -5.33
CA ILE A 535 10.92 -7.19 -6.03
C ILE A 535 12.24 -7.32 -6.81
N MET A 536 12.77 -6.26 -7.38
CA MET A 536 14.00 -6.31 -8.19
C MET A 536 15.24 -6.17 -7.34
N ASP A 537 15.22 -5.19 -6.44
CA ASP A 537 16.27 -4.90 -5.49
C ASP A 537 15.84 -5.36 -4.10
N TRP A 538 16.81 -5.85 -3.32
CA TRP A 538 16.60 -6.37 -1.97
C TRP A 538 17.73 -5.93 -1.07
N ASP A 539 17.37 -5.14 -0.05
CA ASP A 539 18.25 -4.79 1.04
C ASP A 539 17.89 -5.58 2.28
N PHE A 540 18.88 -6.28 2.83
CA PHE A 540 18.76 -6.95 4.11
C PHE A 540 19.43 -6.12 5.17
N ILE A 541 18.69 -5.77 6.22
CA ILE A 541 19.11 -4.91 7.33
C ILE A 541 19.15 -5.75 8.59
N ARG A 542 20.17 -5.58 9.41
CA ARG A 542 20.28 -6.21 10.72
C ARG A 542 20.61 -5.15 11.74
N MET A 543 19.81 -5.08 12.81
CA MET A 543 20.03 -4.23 13.96
C MET A 543 20.29 -5.10 15.19
N ASP A 544 21.37 -4.83 15.89
CA ASP A 544 21.65 -5.47 17.17
C ASP A 544 20.86 -4.81 18.32
N ALA A 545 20.89 -5.43 19.49
CA ALA A 545 20.18 -4.94 20.67
C ALA A 545 20.72 -3.60 21.23
N SER A 546 21.83 -3.10 20.70
CA SER A 546 22.42 -1.80 21.05
C SER A 546 22.07 -0.70 20.04
N GLY A 547 21.24 -0.99 19.04
CA GLY A 547 20.87 -0.02 18.01
C GLY A 547 21.97 0.19 16.96
N ASN A 548 23.00 -0.66 16.93
CA ASN A 548 23.92 -0.66 15.80
C ASN A 548 23.28 -1.47 14.67
N PHE A 549 23.36 -0.96 13.45
CA PHE A 549 22.82 -1.65 12.30
C PHE A 549 23.78 -1.65 11.11
N CYS A 550 23.62 -2.64 10.25
CA CYS A 550 24.28 -2.75 8.95
C CYS A 550 23.27 -3.26 7.93
N TRP A 551 23.51 -2.99 6.65
CA TRP A 551 22.74 -3.60 5.56
C TRP A 551 23.66 -4.27 4.52
N GLY A 552 23.10 -5.22 3.77
CA GLY A 552 23.73 -5.85 2.62
C GLY A 552 22.87 -5.65 1.38
N GLU A 553 23.48 -5.12 0.31
CA GLU A 553 22.80 -4.79 -0.94
C GLU A 553 22.76 -5.99 -1.90
N ASN A 554 21.72 -6.02 -2.74
CA ASN A 554 21.59 -6.80 -3.98
C ASN A 554 22.11 -8.25 -3.94
N GLN A 555 21.40 -9.04 -3.15
CA GLN A 555 21.73 -10.44 -2.89
C GLN A 555 21.25 -11.41 -3.99
N GLY A 556 20.58 -10.92 -5.04
CA GLY A 556 20.24 -11.68 -6.26
C GLY A 556 19.72 -13.10 -5.98
N SER A 557 20.43 -14.13 -6.44
CA SER A 557 20.05 -15.54 -6.25
C SER A 557 20.05 -16.03 -4.79
N GLN A 558 20.55 -15.23 -3.84
CA GLN A 558 20.65 -15.59 -2.43
C GLN A 558 19.45 -15.15 -1.59
N ILE A 559 18.49 -14.39 -2.14
CA ILE A 559 17.32 -13.85 -1.42
C ILE A 559 16.61 -14.95 -0.63
N ILE A 560 16.26 -16.07 -1.28
CA ILE A 560 15.57 -17.20 -0.65
C ILE A 560 16.37 -17.77 0.53
N SER A 561 17.69 -17.88 0.36
CA SER A 561 18.60 -18.43 1.38
C SER A 561 18.70 -17.51 2.59
N LEU A 562 18.79 -16.19 2.36
CA LEU A 562 18.84 -15.19 3.43
C LEU A 562 17.52 -15.10 4.20
N LEU A 563 16.38 -15.12 3.50
CA LEU A 563 15.07 -15.20 4.14
C LEU A 563 14.94 -16.48 4.98
N HIS A 564 15.41 -17.62 4.45
CA HIS A 564 15.47 -18.86 5.21
C HIS A 564 16.30 -18.73 6.48
N LYS A 565 17.50 -18.13 6.39
CA LYS A 565 18.40 -17.92 7.52
C LYS A 565 17.75 -17.04 8.60
N ILE A 566 17.22 -15.88 8.22
CA ILE A 566 16.54 -14.94 9.12
C ILE A 566 15.35 -15.60 9.81
N ILE A 567 14.47 -16.25 9.04
CA ILE A 567 13.26 -16.86 9.58
C ILE A 567 13.60 -18.07 10.47
N SER A 568 14.63 -18.83 10.13
CA SER A 568 15.11 -19.94 10.97
C SER A 568 15.71 -19.45 12.28
N GLU A 569 16.43 -18.31 12.28
CA GLU A 569 16.92 -17.69 13.51
C GLU A 569 15.76 -17.25 14.41
N ALA A 570 14.69 -16.67 13.84
CA ALA A 570 13.49 -16.30 14.59
C ALA A 570 12.87 -17.48 15.35
N LEU A 571 12.94 -18.70 14.79
CA LEU A 571 12.45 -19.92 15.44
C LEU A 571 13.27 -20.34 16.66
N THR A 572 14.51 -19.87 16.79
CA THR A 572 15.39 -20.19 17.92
C THR A 572 15.25 -19.22 19.09
N LEU A 573 14.52 -18.12 18.90
CA LEU A 573 14.36 -17.10 19.92
C LEU A 573 13.43 -17.57 21.05
N PRO A 574 13.74 -17.24 22.33
CA PRO A 574 12.87 -17.53 23.45
C PRO A 574 11.58 -16.70 23.35
N THR A 575 10.46 -17.27 23.80
CA THR A 575 9.21 -16.53 23.97
C THR A 575 8.98 -16.20 25.45
N ALA A 576 8.22 -15.15 25.72
CA ALA A 576 7.85 -14.68 27.05
C ALA A 576 7.30 -15.77 27.97
N SER A 577 6.53 -16.71 27.39
CA SER A 577 5.98 -17.86 28.12
C SER A 577 7.08 -18.78 28.67
N HIS A 578 8.13 -18.99 27.89
CA HIS A 578 9.28 -19.79 28.30
C HIS A 578 10.13 -19.07 29.36
N GLU A 579 10.27 -17.75 29.26
CA GLU A 579 11.01 -16.96 30.25
C GLU A 579 10.33 -16.99 31.63
N LYS A 580 9.01 -16.79 31.68
CA LYS A 580 8.25 -16.84 32.95
C LYS A 580 8.29 -18.21 33.62
N MET A 581 8.17 -19.29 32.85
CA MET A 581 8.28 -20.65 33.39
C MET A 581 9.69 -20.94 33.92
N ALA A 582 10.74 -20.41 33.29
CA ALA A 582 12.11 -20.58 33.77
C ALA A 582 12.37 -19.82 35.09
N GLU A 583 11.81 -18.61 35.23
CA GLU A 583 11.89 -17.84 36.48
C GLU A 583 11.13 -18.52 37.63
N GLU A 584 9.91 -19.03 37.40
CA GLU A 584 9.13 -19.74 38.43
C GLU A 584 9.83 -21.02 38.91
N VAL A 585 10.48 -21.76 38.00
CA VAL A 585 11.26 -22.96 38.38
C VAL A 585 12.50 -22.56 39.19
N ALA A 586 13.21 -21.50 38.79
CA ALA A 586 14.38 -21.01 39.52
C ALA A 586 14.04 -20.50 40.93
N ASP A 587 12.88 -19.87 41.12
CA ASP A 587 12.41 -19.43 42.43
C ASP A 587 11.94 -20.61 43.31
N SER A 588 11.40 -21.68 42.71
CA SER A 588 10.94 -22.86 43.45
C SER A 588 12.09 -23.72 44.02
N ASP A 589 13.25 -23.76 43.36
CA ASP A 589 14.43 -24.48 43.84
C ASP A 589 15.23 -23.68 44.89
N GLY A 590 14.95 -22.38 45.06
CA GLY A 590 15.61 -21.51 46.03
C GLY A 590 15.03 -21.57 47.46
N SER A 591 13.84 -22.14 47.67
CA SER A 591 13.19 -22.17 48.99
C SER A 591 13.39 -23.46 49.80
N GLY A 592 14.20 -24.40 49.30
CA GLY A 592 14.47 -25.66 49.99
C GLY A 592 15.92 -25.76 50.46
N THR A 593 16.21 -25.23 51.66
CA THR A 593 17.08 -25.81 52.73
C THR A 593 17.79 -24.70 53.53
N THR A 594 17.14 -24.22 54.59
CA THR A 594 17.82 -23.83 55.83
C THR A 594 17.00 -24.34 57.02
N VAL A 595 17.47 -25.48 57.55
CA VAL A 595 17.25 -26.15 58.85
C VAL A 595 15.81 -26.40 59.30
#